data_AF-A0A956IBY9-F1
#
_entry.id   AF-A0A956IBY9-F1
#
_cell.length_a   1.000
_cell.length_b   1.000
_cell.length_c   1.000
_cell.angle_alpha   90.00
_cell.angle_beta   90.00
_cell.angle_gamma   90.00
#
_symmetry.space_group_name_H-M   'P 1'
#
loop_
_entity.id
_entity.type
_entity.pdbx_description
1 polymer ?
#
loop_
_entity_poly.entity_id
_entity_poly.type
_entity_poly.pdbx_seq_one_letter_code
_entity_poly.pdbx_strand_id
1 'polypeptide(L)'
;MPAAKPDDVVLVHGRTEDGALQVIRKKGDELSAGELRPVEEGKPIRGNLLKLKPREETPLLADVEEEIAVSAPGASDGASDRASDRASEGALSGPPQVATDSYRKGWDGLWGRKRKSAAN
;
A
#
# COMPACT_ATOMS: atom_id res chain seq x y z
N MET A 1 -12.14 -21.88 -19.40
CA MET A 1 -11.04 -21.09 -19.96
C MET A 1 -10.40 -20.32 -18.82
N PRO A 2 -9.10 -20.49 -18.50
CA PRO A 2 -8.46 -19.67 -17.49
C PRO A 2 -8.46 -18.21 -17.96
N ALA A 3 -8.88 -17.29 -17.11
CA ALA A 3 -8.92 -15.87 -17.42
C ALA A 3 -7.50 -15.38 -17.73
N ALA A 4 -7.32 -14.69 -18.87
CA ALA A 4 -6.06 -14.05 -19.20
C ALA A 4 -5.69 -13.08 -18.08
N LYS A 5 -4.44 -13.15 -17.60
CA LYS A 5 -3.95 -12.19 -16.60
C LYS A 5 -4.05 -10.79 -17.23
N PRO A 6 -4.55 -9.79 -16.51
CA PRO A 6 -4.56 -8.43 -17.01
C PRO A 6 -3.11 -8.00 -17.31
N ASP A 7 -2.91 -7.31 -18.42
CA ASP A 7 -1.61 -6.76 -18.79
C ASP A 7 -1.15 -5.79 -17.69
N ASP A 8 -0.02 -6.09 -17.05
CA ASP A 8 0.61 -5.25 -16.03
C ASP A 8 2.06 -4.97 -16.43
N VAL A 9 2.28 -3.78 -16.98
CA VAL A 9 3.53 -3.43 -17.65
C VAL A 9 3.97 -2.04 -17.20
N VAL A 10 5.27 -1.89 -16.96
CA VAL A 10 5.91 -0.62 -16.62
C VAL A 10 6.86 -0.21 -17.74
N LEU A 11 6.74 1.05 -18.18
CA LEU A 11 7.70 1.73 -19.03
C LEU A 11 8.55 2.68 -18.19
N VAL A 12 9.85 2.50 -18.22
CA VAL A 12 10.83 3.43 -17.62
C VAL A 12 11.20 4.50 -18.64
N HIS A 13 10.97 5.78 -18.31
CA HIS A 13 11.22 6.89 -19.24
C HIS A 13 12.23 7.92 -18.72
N GLY A 14 12.68 7.80 -17.47
CA GLY A 14 13.61 8.78 -16.89
C GLY A 14 14.21 8.33 -15.57
N ARG A 15 15.18 9.13 -15.09
CA ARG A 15 15.77 9.01 -13.75
C ARG A 15 15.74 10.37 -13.07
N THR A 16 15.40 10.40 -11.79
CA THR A 16 15.47 11.60 -10.96
C THR A 16 16.91 11.84 -10.46
N GLU A 17 17.20 13.03 -9.94
CA GLU A 17 18.50 13.36 -9.33
C GLU A 17 18.83 12.44 -8.15
N ASP A 18 17.82 12.03 -7.39
CA ASP A 18 17.93 11.09 -6.27
C ASP A 18 18.17 9.63 -6.72
N GLY A 19 18.18 9.36 -8.03
CA GLY A 19 18.37 8.03 -8.60
C GLY A 19 17.10 7.17 -8.66
N ALA A 20 15.92 7.73 -8.40
CA ALA A 20 14.65 7.02 -8.61
C ALA A 20 14.34 6.90 -10.11
N LEU A 21 13.62 5.85 -10.51
CA LEU A 21 13.18 5.66 -11.89
C LEU A 21 11.81 6.29 -12.08
N GLN A 22 11.64 7.15 -13.08
CA GLN A 22 10.34 7.67 -13.47
C GLN A 22 9.66 6.68 -14.42
N VAL A 23 8.42 6.32 -14.10
CA VAL A 23 7.71 5.24 -14.78
C VAL A 23 6.27 5.59 -15.13
N ILE A 24 5.79 4.93 -16.18
CA ILE A 24 4.37 4.83 -16.51
C ILE A 24 3.99 3.36 -16.40
N ARG A 25 3.03 3.03 -15.54
CA ARG A 25 2.47 1.68 -15.37
C ARG A 25 1.13 1.60 -16.07
N LYS A 26 0.92 0.54 -16.85
CA LYS A 26 -0.38 0.11 -17.36
C LYS A 26 -0.81 -1.11 -16.58
N LYS A 27 -1.99 -1.07 -15.94
CA LYS A 27 -2.61 -2.22 -15.26
C LYS A 27 -4.03 -2.40 -15.79
N GLY A 28 -4.20 -3.35 -16.71
CA GLY A 28 -5.45 -3.44 -17.49
C GLY A 28 -5.65 -2.18 -18.34
N ASP A 29 -6.75 -1.45 -18.13
CA ASP A 29 -7.07 -0.20 -18.84
C ASP A 29 -6.62 1.06 -18.08
N GLU A 30 -6.07 0.90 -16.86
CA GLU A 30 -5.62 2.02 -16.04
C GLU A 30 -4.16 2.35 -16.32
N LEU A 31 -3.87 3.65 -16.48
CA LEU A 31 -2.52 4.19 -16.58
C LEU A 31 -2.20 5.01 -15.34
N SER A 32 -1.05 4.74 -14.72
CA SER A 32 -0.55 5.48 -13.57
C SER A 32 0.87 5.95 -13.83
N ALA A 33 1.18 7.20 -13.47
CA ALA A 33 2.54 7.72 -13.47
C ALA A 33 3.10 7.73 -12.04
N GLY A 34 4.38 7.42 -11.89
CA GLY A 34 5.00 7.39 -10.57
C GLY A 34 6.51 7.22 -10.61
N GLU A 35 7.08 7.02 -9.42
CA GLU A 35 8.51 6.76 -9.24
C GLU A 35 8.71 5.38 -8.65
N LEU A 36 9.69 4.63 -9.17
CA LEU A 36 10.19 3.41 -8.55
C LEU A 36 11.50 3.66 -7.84
N ARG A 37 11.58 3.21 -6.60
CA ARG A 37 12.78 3.29 -5.77
C ARG A 37 13.24 1.86 -5.44
N PRO A 38 14.56 1.60 -5.46
CA PRO A 38 15.10 0.34 -4.96
C PRO A 38 14.69 0.13 -3.51
N VAL A 39 14.37 -1.12 -3.18
CA VAL A 39 14.02 -1.49 -1.81
C VAL A 39 15.31 -1.71 -1.05
N GLU A 40 15.42 -1.07 0.11
CA GLU A 40 16.57 -1.18 0.99
C GLU A 40 16.16 -1.81 2.32
N GLU A 41 16.93 -2.79 2.77
CA GLU A 41 16.68 -3.45 4.05
C GLU A 41 16.79 -2.45 5.21
N GLY A 42 15.85 -2.54 6.16
CA GLY A 42 15.78 -1.63 7.30
C GLY A 42 15.18 -0.25 7.01
N LYS A 43 14.89 0.09 5.74
CA LYS A 43 14.17 1.33 5.39
C LYS A 43 12.66 1.08 5.23
N PRO A 44 11.79 2.04 5.62
CA PRO A 44 10.36 1.93 5.39
C PRO A 44 10.01 1.86 3.90
N ILE A 45 9.12 0.94 3.53
CA ILE A 45 8.54 0.86 2.19
C ILE A 45 7.45 1.94 2.09
N ARG A 46 7.49 2.74 1.03
CA ARG A 46 6.45 3.74 0.70
C ARG A 46 5.74 3.30 -0.57
N GLY A 47 4.44 3.04 -0.48
CA GLY A 47 3.64 2.56 -1.60
C GLY A 47 3.82 1.06 -1.88
N ASN A 48 3.54 0.63 -3.11
CA ASN A 48 3.50 -0.78 -3.47
C ASN A 48 4.88 -1.38 -3.71
N LEU A 49 5.05 -2.64 -3.31
CA LEU A 49 6.24 -3.42 -3.62
C LEU A 49 6.01 -4.21 -4.91
N LEU A 50 6.83 -3.91 -5.91
CA LEU A 50 6.73 -4.49 -7.24
C LEU A 50 7.99 -5.28 -7.56
N LYS A 51 7.80 -6.47 -8.14
CA LYS A 51 8.85 -7.23 -8.79
C LYS A 51 8.77 -6.97 -10.29
N LEU A 52 9.86 -6.46 -10.85
CA LEU A 52 9.96 -6.17 -12.27
C LEU A 52 10.70 -7.30 -12.99
N LYS A 53 10.17 -7.72 -14.14
CA LYS A 53 10.83 -8.61 -15.09
C LYS A 53 11.04 -7.84 -16.40
N PRO A 54 12.23 -7.26 -16.61
CA PRO A 54 12.56 -6.59 -17.87
C PRO A 54 12.40 -7.56 -19.04
N ARG A 55 11.85 -7.07 -20.15
CA ARG A 55 11.71 -7.86 -21.36
C ARG A 55 13.01 -7.84 -22.17
N GLU A 56 13.38 -8.97 -22.76
CA GLU A 56 14.66 -9.13 -23.46
C GLU A 56 14.75 -8.22 -24.69
N GLU A 57 13.64 -8.07 -25.41
CA GLU A 57 13.56 -7.23 -26.61
C GLU A 57 13.53 -5.73 -26.28
N THR A 58 13.01 -5.36 -25.11
CA THR A 58 12.87 -3.96 -24.68
C THR A 58 13.15 -3.82 -23.18
N PRO A 59 14.41 -3.65 -22.75
CA PRO A 59 14.77 -3.58 -21.33
C PRO A 59 14.13 -2.42 -20.54
N LEU A 60 13.68 -1.37 -21.25
CA LEU A 60 12.94 -0.25 -20.65
C LEU A 60 11.47 -0.60 -20.33
N LEU A 61 10.99 -1.73 -20.84
CA LEU A 61 9.67 -2.27 -20.60
C LEU A 61 9.81 -3.50 -19.70
N ALA A 62 9.10 -3.50 -18.57
CA ALA A 62 9.13 -4.59 -17.61
C ALA A 62 7.72 -5.07 -17.27
N ASP A 63 7.54 -6.38 -17.26
CA ASP A 63 6.35 -7.00 -16.69
C ASP A 63 6.38 -6.87 -15.18
N VAL A 64 5.23 -6.55 -14.59
CA VAL A 64 5.10 -6.28 -13.17
C VAL A 64 4.42 -7.46 -12.48
N GLU A 65 5.03 -7.92 -11.39
CA GLU A 65 4.39 -8.78 -10.40
C GLU A 65 4.28 -8.00 -9.09
N GLU A 66 3.07 -7.67 -8.68
CA GLU A 66 2.81 -6.96 -7.42
C GLU A 66 2.90 -7.93 -6.24
N GLU A 67 3.95 -7.81 -5.42
CA GLU A 67 4.17 -8.70 -4.26
C GLU A 67 3.42 -8.21 -3.04
N ILE A 68 3.39 -6.89 -2.81
CA ILE A 68 2.68 -6.29 -1.66
C ILE A 68 1.98 -5.00 -2.13
N ALA A 69 0.65 -5.02 -2.07
CA ALA A 69 -0.15 -3.81 -2.18
C ALA A 69 -0.21 -3.13 -0.80
N VAL A 70 0.54 -2.03 -0.62
CA VAL A 70 0.46 -1.22 0.59
C VAL A 70 -0.57 -0.13 0.32
N SER A 71 -1.84 -0.40 0.66
CA SER A 71 -2.85 0.65 0.68
C SER A 71 -2.47 1.66 1.77
N ALA A 72 -2.06 2.86 1.37
CA ALA A 72 -1.90 3.94 2.34
C ALA A 72 -3.28 4.23 2.95
N PRO A 73 -3.43 4.22 4.29
CA PRO A 73 -4.66 4.70 4.91
C PRO A 73 -4.71 6.22 4.71
N GLY A 74 -5.52 6.70 3.76
CA GLY A 74 -5.79 8.14 3.61
C GLY A 74 -5.79 8.72 2.19
N ALA A 75 -5.66 7.93 1.12
CA ALA A 75 -5.93 8.42 -0.23
C ALA A 75 -7.44 8.43 -0.51
N SER A 76 -8.18 9.30 0.19
CA SER A 76 -9.53 9.70 -0.20
C SER A 76 -9.46 11.12 -0.73
N ASP A 77 -9.91 11.28 -1.97
CA ASP A 77 -10.09 12.53 -2.69
C ASP A 77 -10.86 13.60 -1.90
N GLY A 78 -10.54 14.86 -2.23
CA GLY A 78 -11.51 15.95 -2.15
C GLY A 78 -11.60 16.68 -0.81
N ALA A 79 -11.15 17.93 -0.84
CA ALA A 79 -11.40 18.91 0.21
C ALA A 79 -12.90 19.22 0.40
N SER A 80 -13.20 19.69 1.61
CA SER A 80 -14.35 20.47 2.08
C SER A 80 -15.43 19.74 2.89
N ASP A 81 -15.82 20.45 3.96
CA ASP A 81 -17.01 20.31 4.78
C ASP A 81 -16.96 19.49 6.08
N ARG A 82 -16.28 20.13 7.05
CA ARG A 82 -16.86 20.70 8.30
C ARG A 82 -16.10 20.29 9.56
N ALA A 83 -15.22 21.20 9.96
CA ALA A 83 -15.01 21.49 11.37
C ALA A 83 -16.33 21.96 12.00
N SER A 84 -16.90 21.15 12.87
CA SER A 84 -17.56 21.59 14.12
C SER A 84 -18.29 20.42 14.76
N ASP A 85 -17.64 19.76 15.71
CA ASP A 85 -18.27 19.24 16.94
C ASP A 85 -17.12 18.92 17.92
N ARG A 86 -16.54 19.97 18.50
CA ARG A 86 -16.87 20.48 19.84
C ARG A 86 -16.38 19.54 20.93
N ALA A 87 -15.31 20.01 21.56
CA ALA A 87 -14.72 19.56 22.82
C ALA A 87 -15.70 18.86 23.76
N SER A 88 -15.30 17.68 24.22
CA SER A 88 -15.71 17.15 25.51
C SER A 88 -14.44 16.98 26.33
N GLU A 89 -14.28 17.87 27.30
CA GLU A 89 -13.28 17.82 28.34
C GLU A 89 -13.33 16.48 29.07
N GLY A 90 -12.15 15.91 29.25
CA GLY A 90 -11.93 14.68 29.98
C GLY A 90 -10.45 14.37 29.88
N ALA A 91 -9.62 15.18 30.54
CA ALA A 91 -8.20 14.91 30.67
C ALA A 91 -8.05 13.51 31.32
N LEU A 92 -7.79 12.50 30.49
CA LEU A 92 -7.50 11.15 30.94
C LEU A 92 -6.16 11.19 31.67
N SER A 93 -6.21 11.43 32.98
CA SER A 93 -5.09 11.30 33.89
C SER A 93 -4.70 9.82 33.96
N GLY A 94 -3.69 9.46 33.20
CA GLY A 94 -3.11 8.13 33.17
C GLY A 94 -1.89 8.11 32.24
N PRO A 95 -0.97 7.15 32.40
CA PRO A 95 0.11 6.94 31.44
C PRO A 95 -0.50 6.79 30.03
N PRO A 96 0.14 7.35 28.98
CA PRO A 96 -0.39 7.27 27.63
C PRO A 96 -0.69 5.81 27.25
N GLN A 97 -1.98 5.49 27.08
CA GLN A 97 -2.40 4.16 26.67
C GLN A 97 -2.14 4.00 25.18
N VAL A 98 -1.05 3.30 24.85
CA VAL A 98 -0.62 3.04 23.46
C VAL A 98 -1.46 1.95 22.78
N ALA A 99 -2.30 1.24 23.53
CA ALA A 99 -3.20 0.23 23.00
C ALA A 99 -4.63 0.79 22.93
N THR A 100 -4.97 1.40 21.79
CA THR A 100 -6.38 1.74 21.49
C THR A 100 -7.17 0.48 21.19
N ASP A 101 -8.48 0.49 21.45
CA ASP A 101 -9.35 -0.65 21.11
C ASP A 101 -9.30 -0.98 19.60
N SER A 102 -9.11 0.03 18.76
CA SER A 102 -8.88 -0.15 17.32
C SER A 102 -7.58 -0.91 17.03
N TYR A 103 -6.49 -0.61 17.74
CA TYR A 103 -5.22 -1.33 17.59
C TYR A 103 -5.36 -2.79 18.02
N ARG A 104 -6.05 -3.06 19.13
CA ARG A 104 -6.30 -4.42 19.62
C ARG A 104 -7.20 -5.23 18.69
N LYS A 105 -8.25 -4.63 18.14
CA LYS A 105 -9.14 -5.28 17.15
C LYS A 105 -8.42 -5.63 15.85
N GLY A 106 -7.53 -4.76 15.38
CA GLY A 106 -6.68 -5.06 14.23
C GLY A 106 -5.74 -6.24 14.50
N TRP A 107 -5.16 -6.27 15.71
CA TRP A 107 -4.35 -7.41 16.16
C TRP A 107 -5.14 -8.71 16.26
N ASP A 108 -6.32 -8.70 16.87
CA ASP A 108 -7.17 -9.90 16.96
C ASP A 108 -7.66 -10.37 15.58
N GLY A 109 -7.85 -9.47 14.62
CA GLY A 109 -8.22 -9.82 13.24
C GLY A 109 -7.09 -10.52 12.45
N LEU A 110 -5.84 -10.11 12.68
CA LEU A 110 -4.67 -10.64 11.97
C LEU A 110 -4.14 -11.93 12.61
N TRP A 111 -4.15 -12.01 13.94
CA TRP A 111 -3.50 -13.11 14.69
C TRP A 111 -4.47 -13.92 15.56
N GLY A 112 -5.67 -13.43 15.84
CA GLY A 112 -6.69 -14.10 16.65
C GLY A 112 -7.45 -15.18 15.88
N ARG A 113 -6.77 -16.22 15.39
CA ARG A 113 -7.45 -17.40 14.84
C ARG A 113 -8.41 -18.02 15.88
N LYS A 114 -9.68 -18.15 15.50
CA LYS A 114 -10.83 -18.72 16.26
C LYS A 114 -10.44 -19.93 17.14
N ARG A 115 -10.76 -19.87 18.44
CA ARG A 115 -11.01 -21.10 19.21
C ARG A 115 -12.24 -21.79 18.62
N LYS A 116 -12.03 -23.01 18.16
CA LYS A 116 -13.07 -23.90 17.67
C LYS A 116 -14.01 -24.23 18.83
N SER A 117 -15.29 -23.89 18.69
CA SER A 117 -16.36 -24.47 19.48
C SER A 117 -16.31 -25.99 19.32
N ALA A 118 -16.13 -26.72 20.41
CA ALA A 118 -16.47 -28.12 20.51
C ALA A 118 -17.48 -28.25 21.65
N ALA A 119 -18.74 -28.45 21.25
CA ALA A 119 -19.79 -28.93 22.11
C ALA A 119 -19.48 -30.37 22.53
N ASN A 120 -19.59 -30.63 23.84
CA ASN A 120 -20.32 -31.76 24.41
C ASN A 120 -20.52 -31.52 25.91
#